data_AF-A0A652JX73-F1
#
_entry.id   AF-A0A652JX73-F1
#
_cell.length_a   1.000
_cell.length_b   1.000
_cell.length_c   1.000
_cell.angle_alpha   90.00
_cell.angle_beta   90.00
_cell.angle_gamma   90.00
#
_symmetry.space_group_name_H-M   'P 1'
#
loop_
_entity.id
_entity.type
_entity.pdbx_description
1 polymer ?
#
loop_
_entity_poly.entity_id
_entity_poly.type
_entity_poly.pdbx_seq_one_letter_code
_entity_poly.pdbx_strand_id
1 'polypeptide(L)'
;VEALPADPGPVLAALAARLDGTGEAPAATLRALADVDTPALARRAASLVRGYVARHPAGADHAAAFVDRRLEYGPAARAVLFPLVSGLIRTGPVPVRRALAPVLAAPGTGASRYLRTELLDVLLEHERYTGGEPTVLDALLAAAAEDAERRSEPRTRVLTHRVGALWARTPEGAALCDRALAGRVHARPAFAGLLAGWAVADPGAWAPLLGRETLRALRTPGTSMPMRTDGPGHGSLRPA
;
A
#
# COMPACT_ATOMS: atom_id res chain seq x y z
N VAL A 1 12.88 -6.31 -25.77
CA VAL A 1 12.81 -4.82 -25.73
C VAL A 1 14.03 -4.17 -26.39
N GLU A 2 15.15 -4.88 -26.53
CA GLU A 2 16.39 -4.37 -27.14
C GLU A 2 16.25 -3.82 -28.56
N ALA A 3 15.37 -4.38 -29.39
CA ALA A 3 15.10 -3.88 -30.74
C ALA A 3 14.14 -2.66 -30.80
N LEU A 4 13.56 -2.22 -29.67
CA LEU A 4 12.60 -1.10 -29.65
C LEU A 4 13.14 0.22 -30.23
N PRO A 5 14.41 0.61 -30.02
CA PRO A 5 14.94 1.84 -30.61
C PRO A 5 15.08 1.76 -32.14
N ALA A 6 15.36 0.56 -32.67
CA ALA A 6 15.64 0.35 -34.09
C ALA A 6 14.35 0.18 -34.91
N ASP A 7 13.37 -0.58 -34.40
CA ASP A 7 12.11 -0.81 -35.10
C ASP A 7 10.91 -0.82 -34.15
N PRO A 8 10.44 0.37 -33.71
CA PRO A 8 9.47 0.48 -32.64
C PRO A 8 8.10 -0.16 -32.97
N GLY A 9 7.64 -0.10 -34.21
CA GLY A 9 6.26 -0.47 -34.57
C GLY A 9 6.01 -1.98 -34.43
N PRO A 10 6.72 -2.82 -35.19
CA PRO A 10 6.61 -4.28 -35.11
C PRO A 10 6.93 -4.84 -33.73
N VAL A 11 7.93 -4.27 -33.05
CA VAL A 11 8.28 -4.71 -31.68
C VAL A 11 7.14 -4.41 -30.71
N LEU A 12 6.51 -3.24 -30.78
CA LEU A 12 5.36 -2.93 -29.93
C LEU A 12 4.13 -3.80 -30.24
N ALA A 13 3.90 -4.14 -31.51
CA ALA A 13 2.84 -5.07 -31.90
C ALA A 13 3.09 -6.49 -31.33
N ALA A 14 4.34 -6.97 -31.43
CA ALA A 14 4.72 -8.26 -30.86
C ALA A 14 4.60 -8.27 -29.33
N LEU A 15 4.99 -7.18 -28.66
CA LEU A 15 4.81 -7.03 -27.21
C LEU A 15 3.33 -6.98 -26.83
N ALA A 16 2.48 -6.29 -27.60
CA ALA A 16 1.04 -6.30 -27.39
C ALA A 16 0.44 -7.71 -27.49
N ALA A 17 0.81 -8.48 -28.52
CA ALA A 17 0.38 -9.88 -28.67
C ALA A 17 0.82 -10.76 -27.48
N ARG A 18 2.04 -10.54 -26.96
CA ARG A 18 2.52 -11.25 -25.76
C ARG A 18 1.75 -10.89 -24.48
N LEU A 19 1.23 -9.66 -24.38
CA LEU A 19 0.40 -9.24 -23.26
C LEU A 19 -0.98 -9.90 -23.25
N ASP A 20 -1.47 -10.33 -24.42
CA ASP A 20 -2.72 -11.09 -24.55
C ASP A 20 -2.50 -12.61 -24.40
N GLY A 21 -1.25 -13.05 -24.18
CA GLY A 21 -0.91 -14.44 -23.90
C GLY A 21 -1.23 -14.88 -22.46
N THR A 22 -0.96 -16.16 -22.16
CA THR A 22 -1.20 -16.76 -20.84
C THR A 22 0.10 -17.04 -20.08
N GLY A 23 -0.01 -17.37 -18.78
CA GLY A 23 1.14 -17.71 -17.93
C GLY A 23 2.03 -16.49 -17.61
N GLU A 24 3.34 -16.68 -17.58
CA GLU A 24 4.33 -15.63 -17.21
C GLU A 24 4.56 -14.60 -18.34
N ALA A 25 4.07 -14.84 -19.56
CA ALA A 25 4.37 -13.99 -20.71
C ALA A 25 3.95 -12.52 -20.53
N PRO A 26 2.75 -12.19 -20.00
CA PRO A 26 2.37 -10.81 -19.74
C PRO A 26 3.24 -10.15 -18.67
N ALA A 27 3.50 -10.86 -17.56
CA ALA A 27 4.32 -10.38 -16.45
C ALA A 27 5.76 -10.05 -16.89
N ALA A 28 6.41 -10.97 -17.61
CA ALA A 28 7.74 -10.77 -18.15
C ALA A 28 7.80 -9.62 -19.17
N THR A 29 6.75 -9.47 -19.98
CA THR A 29 6.65 -8.39 -20.97
C THR A 29 6.53 -7.03 -20.29
N LEU A 30 5.67 -6.89 -19.28
CA LEU A 30 5.55 -5.67 -18.49
C LEU A 30 6.82 -5.36 -17.71
N ARG A 31 7.49 -6.37 -17.15
CA ARG A 31 8.77 -6.21 -16.47
C ARG A 31 9.83 -5.62 -17.41
N ALA A 32 9.95 -6.15 -18.63
CA ALA A 32 10.86 -5.64 -19.63
C ALA A 32 10.50 -4.23 -20.13
N LEU A 33 9.21 -3.92 -20.26
CA LEU A 33 8.74 -2.57 -20.62
C LEU A 33 9.02 -1.54 -19.52
N ALA A 34 9.03 -1.95 -18.25
CA ALA A 34 9.36 -1.07 -17.13
C ALA A 34 10.82 -0.61 -17.16
N ASP A 35 11.71 -1.36 -17.82
CA ASP A 35 13.12 -1.01 -17.93
C ASP A 35 13.42 0.01 -19.04
N VAL A 36 12.43 0.34 -19.87
CA VAL A 36 12.60 1.27 -20.99
C VAL A 36 12.57 2.71 -20.47
N ASP A 37 13.69 3.40 -20.56
CA ASP A 37 13.90 4.75 -20.05
C ASP A 37 13.69 5.85 -21.10
N THR A 38 13.89 5.55 -22.39
CA THR A 38 13.65 6.49 -23.50
C THR A 38 12.24 7.08 -23.42
N PRO A 39 12.06 8.41 -23.24
CA PRO A 39 10.76 9.01 -22.91
C PRO A 39 9.64 8.71 -23.90
N ALA A 40 9.94 8.70 -25.21
CA ALA A 40 8.97 8.38 -26.25
C ALA A 40 8.50 6.92 -26.17
N LEU A 41 9.41 5.98 -25.88
CA LEU A 41 9.08 4.57 -25.74
C LEU A 41 8.36 4.29 -24.41
N ALA A 42 8.75 4.96 -23.33
CA ALA A 42 8.07 4.88 -22.03
C ALA A 42 6.59 5.33 -22.13
N ARG A 43 6.28 6.36 -22.92
CA ARG A 43 4.89 6.75 -23.20
C ARG A 43 4.11 5.67 -23.94
N ARG A 44 4.75 4.99 -24.91
CA ARG A 44 4.12 3.88 -25.65
C ARG A 44 3.91 2.66 -24.74
N ALA A 45 4.89 2.35 -23.87
CA ALA A 45 4.75 1.32 -22.84
C ALA A 45 3.57 1.62 -21.89
N ALA A 46 3.41 2.86 -21.44
CA ALA A 46 2.27 3.27 -20.62
C ALA A 46 0.92 3.07 -21.33
N SER A 47 0.85 3.30 -22.64
CA SER A 47 -0.35 3.01 -23.43
C SER A 47 -0.64 1.50 -23.52
N LEU A 48 0.39 0.66 -23.64
CA LEU A 48 0.23 -0.80 -23.60
C LEU A 48 -0.28 -1.27 -22.24
N VAL A 49 0.24 -0.72 -21.13
CA VAL A 49 -0.23 -1.03 -19.78
C VAL A 49 -1.72 -0.70 -19.61
N ARG A 50 -2.16 0.48 -20.07
CA ARG A 50 -3.59 0.85 -20.05
C ARG A 50 -4.45 -0.12 -20.83
N GLY A 51 -4.03 -0.46 -22.06
CA GLY A 51 -4.76 -1.42 -22.89
C GLY A 51 -4.82 -2.82 -22.25
N TYR A 52 -3.71 -3.25 -21.65
CA TYR A 52 -3.61 -4.54 -20.97
C TYR A 52 -4.60 -4.66 -19.81
N VAL A 53 -4.61 -3.71 -18.86
CA VAL A 53 -5.51 -3.80 -17.69
C VAL A 53 -6.98 -3.60 -18.03
N ALA A 54 -7.28 -2.89 -19.12
CA ALA A 54 -8.64 -2.74 -19.61
C ALA A 54 -9.20 -4.08 -20.12
N ARG A 55 -8.35 -4.91 -20.74
CA ARG A 55 -8.74 -6.26 -21.22
C ARG A 55 -8.59 -7.34 -20.15
N HIS A 56 -7.63 -7.17 -19.23
CA HIS A 56 -7.27 -8.17 -18.23
C HIS A 56 -7.23 -7.57 -16.82
N PRO A 57 -8.39 -7.30 -16.18
CA PRO A 57 -8.44 -6.79 -14.81
C PRO A 57 -7.73 -7.70 -13.79
N ALA A 58 -7.71 -9.02 -14.04
CA ALA A 58 -6.97 -9.99 -13.22
C ALA A 58 -5.44 -9.79 -13.27
N GLY A 59 -4.93 -9.10 -14.30
CA GLY A 59 -3.52 -8.74 -14.45
C GLY A 59 -3.09 -7.47 -13.70
N ALA A 60 -3.96 -6.93 -12.83
CA ALA A 60 -3.71 -5.70 -12.09
C ALA A 60 -2.37 -5.68 -11.35
N ASP A 61 -1.96 -6.80 -10.75
CA ASP A 61 -0.70 -6.92 -10.01
C ASP A 61 0.53 -6.73 -10.91
N HIS A 62 0.46 -7.15 -12.17
CA HIS A 62 1.56 -6.92 -13.11
C HIS A 62 1.68 -5.44 -13.49
N ALA A 63 0.56 -4.73 -13.60
CA ALA A 63 0.57 -3.29 -13.82
C ALA A 63 1.08 -2.53 -12.59
N ALA A 64 0.71 -2.96 -11.37
CA ALA A 64 1.25 -2.40 -10.14
C ALA A 64 2.77 -2.61 -10.05
N ALA A 65 3.27 -3.81 -10.38
CA ALA A 65 4.71 -4.10 -10.43
C ALA A 65 5.45 -3.26 -11.48
N PHE A 66 4.83 -3.01 -12.65
CA PHE A 66 5.37 -2.07 -13.65
C PHE A 66 5.51 -0.66 -13.07
N VAL A 67 4.48 -0.16 -12.37
CA VAL A 67 4.50 1.17 -11.76
C VAL A 67 5.57 1.26 -10.67
N ASP A 68 5.63 0.26 -9.78
CA ASP A 68 6.61 0.22 -8.69
C ASP A 68 8.05 0.29 -9.21
N ARG A 69 8.38 -0.49 -10.23
CA ARG A 69 9.70 -0.47 -10.87
C ARG A 69 10.00 0.86 -11.55
N ARG A 70 9.02 1.44 -12.26
CA ARG A 70 9.18 2.73 -12.94
C ARG A 70 9.34 3.89 -11.98
N LEU A 71 8.76 3.82 -10.78
CA LEU A 71 8.88 4.87 -9.76
C LEU A 71 10.35 5.09 -9.33
N GLU A 72 11.20 4.06 -9.42
CA GLU A 72 12.61 4.13 -9.02
C GLU A 72 13.51 4.86 -10.04
N TYR A 73 13.00 5.16 -11.25
CA TYR A 73 13.65 6.11 -12.18
C TYR A 73 13.51 7.57 -11.73
N GLY A 74 12.84 7.81 -10.60
CA GLY A 74 12.79 9.09 -9.92
C GLY A 74 12.02 10.17 -10.70
N PRO A 75 12.40 11.45 -10.56
CA PRO A 75 11.68 12.57 -11.16
C PRO A 75 11.48 12.46 -12.67
N ALA A 76 12.40 11.81 -13.39
CA ALA A 76 12.31 11.61 -14.84
C ALA A 76 11.09 10.75 -15.25
N ALA A 77 10.65 9.83 -14.39
CA ALA A 77 9.49 8.98 -14.67
C ALA A 77 8.16 9.73 -14.54
N ARG A 78 8.13 10.87 -13.84
CA ARG A 78 6.90 11.62 -13.49
C ARG A 78 6.05 11.92 -14.73
N ALA A 79 6.66 12.43 -15.79
CA ALA A 79 5.94 12.84 -17.00
C ALA A 79 5.18 11.69 -17.69
N VAL A 80 5.58 10.44 -17.43
CA VAL A 80 4.93 9.23 -17.96
C VAL A 80 4.01 8.60 -16.91
N LEU A 81 4.50 8.45 -15.68
CA LEU A 81 3.78 7.75 -14.62
C LEU A 81 2.60 8.54 -14.07
N PHE A 82 2.72 9.85 -13.87
CA PHE A 82 1.64 10.61 -13.27
C PHE A 82 0.35 10.55 -14.11
N PRO A 83 0.37 10.79 -15.43
CA PRO A 83 -0.81 10.63 -16.27
C PRO A 83 -1.30 9.18 -16.37
N LEU A 84 -0.37 8.21 -16.42
CA LEU A 84 -0.73 6.79 -16.45
C LEU A 84 -1.52 6.39 -15.20
N VAL A 85 -0.92 6.55 -14.02
CA VAL A 85 -1.48 6.09 -12.76
C VAL A 85 -2.75 6.87 -12.41
N SER A 86 -2.78 8.19 -12.66
CA SER A 86 -4.00 8.98 -12.47
C SER A 86 -5.16 8.49 -13.36
N GLY A 87 -4.86 8.11 -14.61
CA GLY A 87 -5.86 7.50 -15.50
C GLY A 87 -6.34 6.15 -14.98
N LEU A 88 -5.42 5.28 -14.56
CA LEU A 88 -5.75 3.98 -13.97
C LEU A 88 -6.59 4.09 -12.71
N ILE A 89 -6.34 5.10 -11.87
CA ILE A 89 -7.15 5.38 -10.68
C ILE A 89 -8.55 5.84 -11.09
N ARG A 90 -8.68 6.78 -12.03
CA ARG A 90 -9.99 7.39 -12.34
C ARG A 90 -10.91 6.50 -13.16
N THR A 91 -10.35 5.72 -14.08
CA THR A 91 -11.14 4.94 -15.04
C THR A 91 -10.93 3.43 -14.91
N GLY A 92 -9.93 3.00 -14.14
CA GLY A 92 -9.62 1.59 -13.98
C GLY A 92 -10.58 0.88 -13.02
N PRO A 93 -10.75 -0.45 -13.19
CA PRO A 93 -11.60 -1.24 -12.31
C PRO A 93 -10.97 -1.37 -10.91
N VAL A 94 -11.79 -1.73 -9.93
CA VAL A 94 -11.39 -1.90 -8.52
C VAL A 94 -10.09 -2.72 -8.34
N PRO A 95 -9.88 -3.88 -9.02
CA PRO A 95 -8.65 -4.66 -8.85
C PRO A 95 -7.37 -3.87 -9.15
N VAL A 96 -7.41 -2.95 -10.12
CA VAL A 96 -6.25 -2.11 -10.47
C VAL A 96 -5.94 -1.14 -9.34
N ARG A 97 -6.94 -0.47 -8.77
CA ARG A 97 -6.74 0.47 -7.66
C ARG A 97 -6.26 -0.25 -6.41
N ARG A 98 -6.81 -1.44 -6.13
CA ARG A 98 -6.39 -2.31 -5.03
C ARG A 98 -4.92 -2.73 -5.18
N ALA A 99 -4.50 -3.12 -6.39
CA ALA A 99 -3.11 -3.50 -6.65
C ALA A 99 -2.15 -2.31 -6.56
N LEU A 100 -2.59 -1.11 -6.94
CA LEU A 100 -1.80 0.13 -6.82
C LEU A 100 -1.66 0.62 -5.37
N ALA A 101 -2.64 0.37 -4.51
CA ALA A 101 -2.64 0.82 -3.12
C ALA A 101 -1.32 0.55 -2.37
N PRO A 102 -0.80 -0.69 -2.29
CA PRO A 102 0.46 -0.96 -1.58
C PRO A 102 1.67 -0.28 -2.23
N VAL A 103 1.70 -0.19 -3.57
CA VAL A 103 2.77 0.50 -4.31
C VAL A 103 2.82 1.99 -3.96
N LEU A 104 1.67 2.65 -3.93
CA LEU A 104 1.59 4.09 -3.64
C LEU A 104 1.78 4.39 -2.15
N ALA A 105 1.32 3.49 -1.27
CA ALA A 105 1.48 3.63 0.17
C ALA A 105 2.91 3.34 0.66
N ALA A 106 3.69 2.52 -0.06
CA ALA A 106 5.03 2.13 0.34
C ALA A 106 5.92 3.35 0.68
N PRO A 107 6.86 3.24 1.65
CA PRO A 107 7.68 4.36 2.10
C PRO A 107 8.37 5.14 0.97
N GLY A 108 8.79 4.41 -0.07
CA GLY A 108 9.58 4.92 -1.20
C GLY A 108 11.04 5.19 -0.86
N THR A 109 11.87 5.26 -1.89
CA THR A 109 13.26 5.71 -1.84
C THR A 109 13.34 7.23 -2.00
N GLY A 110 14.54 7.82 -1.95
CA GLY A 110 14.72 9.23 -2.30
C GLY A 110 14.19 9.58 -3.71
N ALA A 111 14.27 8.64 -4.65
CA ALA A 111 13.80 8.80 -6.03
C ALA A 111 12.27 8.78 -6.13
N SER A 112 11.61 7.83 -5.47
CA SER A 112 10.18 7.57 -5.66
C SER A 112 9.25 8.24 -4.66
N ARG A 113 9.76 8.64 -3.48
CA ARG A 113 8.93 9.07 -2.33
C ARG A 113 7.95 10.20 -2.66
N TYR A 114 8.40 11.23 -3.38
CA TYR A 114 7.56 12.38 -3.71
C TYR A 114 6.39 11.98 -4.62
N LEU A 115 6.70 11.29 -5.72
CA LEU A 115 5.68 10.87 -6.69
C LEU A 115 4.71 9.82 -6.11
N ARG A 116 5.18 8.91 -5.25
CA ARG A 116 4.31 7.98 -4.51
C ARG A 116 3.29 8.74 -3.65
N THR A 117 3.73 9.77 -2.92
CA THR A 117 2.85 10.58 -2.08
C THR A 117 1.79 11.33 -2.91
N GLU A 118 2.16 11.96 -4.01
CA GLU A 118 1.18 12.66 -4.86
C GLU A 118 0.16 11.70 -5.49
N LEU A 119 0.62 10.53 -5.96
CA LEU A 119 -0.28 9.53 -6.55
C LEU A 119 -1.17 8.88 -5.49
N LEU A 120 -0.68 8.71 -4.27
CA LEU A 120 -1.48 8.27 -3.14
C LEU A 120 -2.57 9.28 -2.79
N ASP A 121 -2.28 10.59 -2.87
CA ASP A 121 -3.30 11.63 -2.72
C ASP A 121 -4.37 11.55 -3.81
N VAL A 122 -3.98 11.31 -5.06
CA VAL A 122 -4.94 11.07 -6.16
C VAL A 122 -5.84 9.85 -5.89
N LEU A 123 -5.26 8.75 -5.37
CA LEU A 123 -6.04 7.55 -5.02
C LEU A 123 -7.02 7.83 -3.87
N LEU A 124 -6.55 8.44 -2.78
CA LEU A 124 -7.39 8.75 -1.62
C LEU A 124 -8.52 9.73 -1.97
N GLU A 125 -8.26 10.72 -2.81
CA GLU A 125 -9.29 11.66 -3.27
C GLU A 125 -10.31 10.97 -4.20
N HIS A 126 -9.87 10.07 -5.07
CA HIS A 126 -10.77 9.28 -5.88
C HIS A 126 -11.68 8.39 -5.03
N GLU A 127 -11.12 7.64 -4.07
CA GLU A 127 -11.90 6.81 -3.13
C GLU A 127 -12.79 7.67 -2.22
N ARG A 128 -12.40 8.92 -1.93
CA ARG A 128 -13.29 9.86 -1.26
C ARG A 128 -14.54 10.12 -2.09
N TYR A 129 -14.38 10.41 -3.39
CA TYR A 129 -15.47 10.77 -4.29
C TYR A 129 -16.38 9.59 -4.63
N THR A 130 -15.84 8.39 -4.81
CA THR A 130 -16.58 7.19 -5.24
C THR A 130 -17.23 6.40 -4.10
N GLY A 131 -17.12 6.86 -2.85
CA GLY A 131 -17.71 6.22 -1.67
C GLY A 131 -16.72 5.36 -0.87
N GLY A 132 -15.58 5.00 -1.45
CA GLY A 132 -14.47 4.34 -0.77
C GLY A 132 -14.62 2.83 -0.81
N GLU A 133 -13.99 2.23 -1.82
CA GLU A 133 -14.05 0.79 -2.04
C GLU A 133 -13.34 0.02 -0.91
N PRO A 134 -14.04 -0.84 -0.14
CA PRO A 134 -13.46 -1.45 1.05
C PRO A 134 -12.17 -2.25 0.80
N THR A 135 -12.08 -2.92 -0.34
CA THR A 135 -10.89 -3.72 -0.68
C THR A 135 -9.65 -2.86 -1.01
N VAL A 136 -9.84 -1.64 -1.52
CA VAL A 136 -8.76 -0.68 -1.75
C VAL A 136 -8.30 -0.08 -0.42
N LEU A 137 -9.25 0.31 0.44
CA LEU A 137 -8.97 0.89 1.74
C LEU A 137 -8.28 -0.12 2.68
N ASP A 138 -8.69 -1.40 2.68
CA ASP A 138 -7.96 -2.45 3.41
C ASP A 138 -6.53 -2.62 2.90
N ALA A 139 -6.31 -2.60 1.58
CA ALA A 139 -4.96 -2.68 1.01
C ALA A 139 -4.07 -1.47 1.39
N LEU A 140 -4.65 -0.27 1.50
CA LEU A 140 -3.93 0.92 1.99
C LEU A 140 -3.60 0.81 3.48
N LEU A 141 -4.56 0.40 4.32
CA LEU A 141 -4.32 0.17 5.73
C LEU A 141 -3.29 -0.95 5.95
N ALA A 142 -3.30 -1.96 5.08
CA ALA A 142 -2.30 -3.01 5.05
C ALA A 142 -0.91 -2.44 4.91
N ALA A 143 -0.66 -1.74 3.81
CA ALA A 143 0.64 -1.17 3.52
C ALA A 143 1.07 -0.13 4.58
N ALA A 144 0.12 0.57 5.22
CA ALA A 144 0.42 1.45 6.34
C ALA A 144 1.01 0.65 7.52
N ALA A 145 0.31 -0.40 7.97
CA ALA A 145 0.71 -1.23 9.10
C ALA A 145 1.96 -2.07 8.81
N GLU A 146 2.09 -2.60 7.59
CA GLU A 146 3.20 -3.45 7.20
C GLU A 146 4.53 -2.71 7.20
N ASP A 147 4.50 -1.44 6.81
CA ASP A 147 5.68 -0.60 6.68
C ASP A 147 5.82 0.42 7.80
N ALA A 148 5.11 0.23 8.92
CA ALA A 148 5.14 1.14 10.06
C ALA A 148 6.56 1.36 10.62
N GLU A 149 7.45 0.37 10.50
CA GLU A 149 8.85 0.47 10.93
C GLU A 149 9.76 1.17 9.89
N ARG A 150 9.42 1.08 8.60
CA ARG A 150 10.20 1.66 7.49
C ARG A 150 9.74 3.07 7.13
N ARG A 151 8.50 3.42 7.46
CA ARG A 151 7.88 4.73 7.24
C ARG A 151 7.92 5.51 8.54
N SER A 152 8.31 6.78 8.48
CA SER A 152 8.27 7.69 9.63
C SER A 152 6.88 7.70 10.29
N GLU A 153 6.85 7.73 11.62
CA GLU A 153 5.63 7.75 12.44
C GLU A 153 4.58 8.78 11.95
N PRO A 154 4.91 10.06 11.66
CA PRO A 154 3.91 11.02 11.17
C PRO A 154 3.25 10.63 9.85
N ARG A 155 4.01 10.04 8.91
CA ARG A 155 3.46 9.58 7.61
C ARG A 155 2.57 8.36 7.79
N THR A 156 2.94 7.43 8.67
CA THR A 156 2.09 6.27 9.01
C THR A 156 0.81 6.75 9.69
N ARG A 157 0.90 7.67 10.66
CA ARG A 157 -0.23 8.30 11.36
C ARG A 157 -1.23 8.91 10.39
N VAL A 158 -0.74 9.77 9.48
CA VAL A 158 -1.59 10.46 8.49
C VAL A 158 -2.27 9.48 7.54
N LEU A 159 -1.54 8.47 7.03
CA LEU A 159 -2.13 7.48 6.13
C LEU A 159 -3.21 6.65 6.83
N THR A 160 -2.90 6.09 8.00
CA THR A 160 -3.85 5.29 8.79
C THR A 160 -5.10 6.10 9.13
N HIS A 161 -4.93 7.35 9.58
CA HIS A 161 -6.05 8.22 9.91
C HIS A 161 -6.92 8.53 8.69
N ARG A 162 -6.32 8.92 7.57
CA ARG A 162 -7.06 9.22 6.33
C ARG A 162 -7.85 8.02 5.82
N VAL A 163 -7.26 6.82 5.85
CA VAL A 163 -7.94 5.58 5.43
C VAL A 163 -9.08 5.24 6.39
N GLY A 164 -8.84 5.28 7.70
CA GLY A 164 -9.87 5.02 8.70
C GLY A 164 -11.03 6.02 8.60
N ALA A 165 -10.74 7.30 8.41
CA ALA A 165 -11.75 8.34 8.23
C ALA A 165 -12.59 8.14 6.96
N LEU A 166 -12.01 7.61 5.87
CA LEU A 166 -12.77 7.26 4.67
C LEU A 166 -13.76 6.12 4.93
N TRP A 167 -13.35 5.10 5.67
CA TRP A 167 -14.22 4.00 6.09
C TRP A 167 -15.31 4.44 7.06
N ALA A 168 -14.99 5.28 8.04
CA ALA A 168 -15.91 5.70 9.09
C ALA A 168 -17.05 6.63 8.61
N ARG A 169 -17.13 6.92 7.31
CA ARG A 169 -18.24 7.70 6.73
C ARG A 169 -19.57 6.96 6.73
N THR A 170 -19.55 5.63 6.83
CA THR A 170 -20.73 4.80 6.99
C THR A 170 -20.59 3.88 8.21
N PRO A 171 -21.69 3.48 8.86
CA PRO A 171 -21.64 2.52 9.97
C PRO A 171 -21.01 1.17 9.56
N GLU A 172 -21.33 0.69 8.35
CA GLU A 172 -20.77 -0.56 7.82
C GLU A 172 -19.27 -0.45 7.59
N GLY A 173 -18.81 0.69 7.05
CA GLY A 173 -17.41 0.98 6.84
C GLY A 173 -16.65 1.13 8.17
N ALA A 174 -17.25 1.75 9.19
CA ALA A 174 -16.68 1.83 10.53
C ALA A 174 -16.49 0.42 11.15
N ALA A 175 -17.46 -0.48 10.98
CA ALA A 175 -17.35 -1.86 11.46
C ALA A 175 -16.26 -2.66 10.70
N LEU A 176 -16.11 -2.43 9.40
CA LEU A 176 -15.00 -3.01 8.61
C LEU A 176 -13.64 -2.44 9.06
N CYS A 177 -13.58 -1.14 9.33
CA CYS A 177 -12.38 -0.48 9.84
C CYS A 177 -11.94 -1.05 11.18
N ASP A 178 -12.87 -1.22 12.12
CA ASP A 178 -12.57 -1.78 13.43
C ASP A 178 -11.97 -3.19 13.32
N ARG A 179 -12.59 -4.06 12.53
CA ARG A 179 -12.09 -5.43 12.30
C ARG A 179 -10.69 -5.43 11.66
N ALA A 180 -10.49 -4.60 10.64
CA ALA A 180 -9.23 -4.52 9.94
C ALA A 180 -8.11 -3.98 10.83
N LEU A 181 -8.36 -2.91 11.58
CA LEU A 181 -7.42 -2.34 12.55
C LEU A 181 -7.07 -3.35 13.64
N ALA A 182 -8.05 -4.04 14.23
CA ALA A 182 -7.83 -5.09 15.22
C ALA A 182 -6.93 -6.21 14.67
N GLY A 183 -7.18 -6.67 13.44
CA GLY A 183 -6.34 -7.65 12.76
C GLY A 183 -4.89 -7.19 12.59
N ARG A 184 -4.66 -5.91 12.25
CA ARG A 184 -3.30 -5.34 12.13
C ARG A 184 -2.60 -5.19 13.46
N VAL A 185 -3.32 -4.74 14.49
CA VAL A 185 -2.79 -4.63 15.86
C VAL A 185 -2.29 -5.99 16.35
N HIS A 186 -3.05 -7.06 16.09
CA HIS A 186 -2.61 -8.41 16.43
C HIS A 186 -1.41 -8.89 15.61
N ALA A 187 -1.38 -8.61 14.32
CA ALA A 187 -0.32 -9.08 13.43
C ALA A 187 0.98 -8.29 13.54
N ARG A 188 0.95 -7.02 13.98
CA ARG A 188 2.07 -6.06 13.87
C ARG A 188 2.26 -5.28 15.18
N PRO A 189 3.13 -5.75 16.09
CA PRO A 189 3.38 -5.10 17.38
C PRO A 189 3.88 -3.65 17.27
N ALA A 190 4.74 -3.35 16.27
CA ALA A 190 5.20 -1.98 16.03
C ALA A 190 4.04 -1.03 15.69
N PHE A 191 3.12 -1.46 14.83
CA PHE A 191 1.92 -0.69 14.49
C PHE A 191 0.96 -0.57 15.68
N ALA A 192 0.82 -1.61 16.50
CA ALA A 192 0.01 -1.58 17.71
C ALA A 192 0.51 -0.52 18.70
N GLY A 193 1.83 -0.45 18.94
CA GLY A 193 2.43 0.56 19.81
C GLY A 193 2.20 1.99 19.31
N LEU A 194 2.32 2.21 18.01
CA LEU A 194 2.01 3.50 17.38
C LEU A 194 0.54 3.88 17.56
N LEU A 195 -0.40 2.97 17.24
CA LEU A 195 -1.83 3.23 17.33
C LEU A 195 -2.27 3.53 18.77
N ALA A 196 -1.74 2.78 19.74
CA ALA A 196 -1.96 3.05 21.16
C ALA A 196 -1.44 4.45 21.55
N GLY A 197 -0.23 4.79 21.13
CA GLY A 197 0.38 6.10 21.39
C GLY A 197 -0.45 7.25 20.81
N TRP A 198 -0.94 7.12 19.57
CA TRP A 198 -1.77 8.12 18.93
C TRP A 198 -3.13 8.29 19.61
N ALA A 199 -3.76 7.18 20.01
CA ALA A 199 -5.05 7.20 20.71
C ALA A 199 -4.96 7.91 22.06
N VAL A 200 -3.82 7.80 22.76
CA VAL A 200 -3.57 8.51 24.02
C VAL A 200 -3.23 9.98 23.78
N ALA A 201 -2.39 10.26 22.78
CA ALA A 201 -1.92 11.61 22.50
C ALA A 201 -3.01 12.54 21.93
N ASP A 202 -3.96 11.98 21.16
CA ASP A 202 -5.03 12.74 20.51
C ASP A 202 -6.34 11.92 20.48
N PRO A 203 -7.02 11.76 21.63
CA PRO A 203 -8.20 10.92 21.72
C PRO A 203 -9.34 11.38 20.79
N GLY A 204 -9.47 12.71 20.58
CA GLY A 204 -10.54 13.28 19.76
C GLY A 204 -10.44 12.90 18.28
N ALA A 205 -9.22 12.81 17.73
CA ALA A 205 -9.03 12.41 16.34
C ALA A 205 -9.17 10.90 16.12
N TRP A 206 -8.87 10.08 17.13
CA TRP A 206 -8.76 8.62 16.99
C TRP A 206 -9.97 7.86 17.52
N ALA A 207 -10.62 8.31 18.59
CA ALA A 207 -11.77 7.61 19.18
C ALA A 207 -12.89 7.28 18.16
N PRO A 208 -13.24 8.16 17.20
CA PRO A 208 -14.25 7.82 16.17
C PRO A 208 -13.86 6.66 15.25
N LEU A 209 -12.56 6.35 15.14
CA LEU A 209 -12.04 5.29 14.27
C LEU A 209 -11.83 3.95 15.01
N LEU A 210 -11.80 3.98 16.34
CA LEU A 210 -11.47 2.84 17.18
C LEU A 210 -12.73 2.21 17.75
N GLY A 211 -13.17 1.12 17.14
CA GLY A 211 -14.28 0.34 17.67
C GLY A 211 -13.86 -0.64 18.77
N ARG A 212 -14.81 -1.48 19.16
CA ARG A 212 -14.68 -2.41 20.28
C ARG A 212 -13.58 -3.44 20.05
N GLU A 213 -13.41 -3.92 18.83
CA GLU A 213 -12.42 -4.95 18.51
C GLU A 213 -11.00 -4.40 18.57
N THR A 214 -10.77 -3.22 18.00
CA THR A 214 -9.46 -2.56 18.05
C THR A 214 -9.08 -2.24 19.49
N LEU A 215 -10.01 -1.69 20.29
CA LEU A 215 -9.75 -1.39 21.69
C LEU A 215 -9.45 -2.65 22.51
N ARG A 216 -10.08 -3.79 22.22
CA ARG A 216 -9.72 -5.07 22.84
C ARG A 216 -8.33 -5.51 22.42
N ALA A 217 -8.01 -5.43 21.13
CA ALA A 217 -6.71 -5.83 20.61
C ALA A 217 -5.56 -5.01 21.22
N LEU A 218 -5.76 -3.70 21.42
CA LEU A 218 -4.79 -2.80 22.06
C LEU A 218 -4.65 -3.04 23.57
N ARG A 219 -5.71 -3.52 24.24
CA ARG A 219 -5.69 -3.83 25.67
C ARG A 219 -5.01 -5.15 25.98
N THR A 220 -4.98 -6.09 25.04
CA THR A 220 -4.27 -7.36 25.19
C THR A 220 -2.78 -7.06 25.14
N PRO A 221 -2.10 -6.96 26.29
CA PRO A 221 -0.67 -6.74 26.25
C PRO A 221 -0.07 -8.07 25.78
N GLY A 222 0.88 -8.01 24.84
CA GLY A 222 1.80 -9.10 24.59
C GLY A 222 2.71 -9.27 25.81
N THR A 223 2.16 -9.78 26.91
CA THR A 223 2.89 -10.00 28.15
C THR A 223 3.66 -11.30 28.03
N SER A 224 4.84 -11.26 27.40
CA SER A 224 5.94 -12.01 27.98
C SER A 224 6.36 -11.23 29.23
N MET A 225 5.68 -11.52 30.34
CA MET A 225 6.22 -11.17 31.66
C MET A 225 7.46 -12.05 31.82
N PRO A 226 8.67 -11.49 32.00
CA PRO A 226 9.75 -12.31 32.52
C PRO A 226 9.28 -12.77 33.90
N MET A 227 9.07 -14.07 34.02
CA MET A 227 8.91 -14.74 35.30
C MET A 227 10.07 -14.26 36.19
N ARG A 228 9.77 -13.46 37.21
CA ARG A 228 10.69 -13.29 38.33
C ARG A 228 10.84 -14.67 38.91
N THR A 229 11.96 -15.32 38.61
CA THR A 229 12.44 -16.41 39.44
C THR A 229 12.69 -15.78 40.81
N ASP A 230 11.79 -16.06 41.74
CA ASP A 230 12.05 -15.85 43.15
C ASP A 230 13.40 -16.50 43.46
N GLY A 231 14.38 -15.68 43.85
CA GLY A 231 15.65 -16.16 44.34
C GLY A 231 15.40 -17.03 45.58
N PRO A 232 16.21 -18.08 45.83
CA PRO A 232 16.02 -18.93 47.00
C PRO A 232 16.19 -18.09 48.26
N GLY A 233 15.08 -17.85 48.97
CA GLY A 233 15.09 -17.26 50.30
C GLY A 233 16.02 -18.08 51.18
N HIS A 234 17.19 -17.53 51.47
CA HIS A 234 18.08 -18.09 52.47
C HIS A 234 17.42 -17.92 53.83
N GLY A 235 16.96 -19.05 54.36
CA GLY A 235 16.55 -19.15 55.74
C GLY A 235 17.69 -18.70 56.64
N SER A 236 17.38 -17.81 57.57
CA SER A 236 18.16 -17.64 58.78
C SER A 236 17.19 -17.54 59.95
N LEU A 237 16.90 -18.71 60.51
CA LEU A 237 16.63 -18.93 61.94
C LEU A 237 17.92 -18.53 62.68
N ARG A 238 17.99 -17.88 63.84
CA ARG A 238 17.07 -17.64 64.97
C ARG A 238 17.73 -16.54 65.86
N PRO A 239 16.99 -15.96 66.83
CA PRO A 239 17.55 -15.12 67.90
C PRO A 239 17.91 -15.93 69.17
N ALA A 240 18.68 -15.27 70.03
CA ALA A 240 19.19 -15.62 71.38
C ALA A 240 20.51 -16.41 71.43
#